data_AF-A0A967L1W0-F1
#
_entry.id   AF-A0A967L1W0-F1
#
_cell.length_a   1.000
_cell.length_b   1.000
_cell.length_c   1.000
_cell.angle_alpha   90.00
_cell.angle_beta   90.00
_cell.angle_gamma   90.00
#
_symmetry.space_group_name_H-M   'P 1'
#
loop_
_entity.id
_entity.type
_entity.pdbx_description
1 polymer ?
#
loop_
_entity_poly.entity_id
_entity_poly.type
_entity_poly.pdbx_seq_one_letter_code
_entity_poly.pdbx_strand_id
1 'polypeptide(L)'
;MNNIAKFYEENQSIMTNYLMPSANDDFLQSVQMILSSEPKFKDVIADQRGRIQLIGALKTAASVGLSLNPALGKAAIIPYKGQHGWIVSYQAMKNGLIDLALNSGAVKYLTSGVVKEQDEFSLVNTPDGASYTHAPARRDRGETDGYYAALKFKTGESYALYITREEARTHAAKHSSNAKIENGDFKGQGAYRDSEDGMHVKTVIKMLLRNIHVSDDLAIAMAADDKYEREEREINPQPKTQSADDLADRLEQNGGEPAEEQAAKATENNGQGGMF
;
A
#
# COMPACT_ATOMS: atom_id res chain seq x y z
N MET A 1 -23.57 -14.69 -27.08
CA MET A 1 -22.44 -13.89 -26.56
C MET A 1 -21.80 -14.65 -25.42
N ASN A 2 -20.47 -14.63 -25.29
CA ASN A 2 -19.77 -15.09 -24.08
C ASN A 2 -20.25 -14.24 -22.87
N ASN A 3 -20.44 -14.84 -21.69
CA ASN A 3 -20.90 -14.14 -20.48
C ASN A 3 -20.04 -12.91 -20.13
N ILE A 4 -18.74 -12.95 -20.45
CA ILE A 4 -17.84 -11.79 -20.29
C ILE A 4 -18.23 -10.63 -21.22
N ALA A 5 -18.50 -10.91 -22.50
CA ALA A 5 -18.86 -9.87 -23.48
C ALA A 5 -20.20 -9.21 -23.11
N LYS A 6 -21.19 -10.03 -22.71
CA LYS A 6 -22.49 -9.53 -22.24
C LYS A 6 -22.34 -8.66 -20.99
N PHE A 7 -21.59 -9.11 -19.99
CA PHE A 7 -21.31 -8.33 -18.78
C PHE A 7 -20.63 -6.99 -19.13
N TYR A 8 -19.64 -7.02 -20.00
CA TYR A 8 -18.92 -5.83 -20.41
C TYR A 8 -19.85 -4.81 -21.09
N GLU A 9 -20.65 -5.23 -22.07
CA GLU A 9 -21.61 -4.38 -22.78
C GLU A 9 -22.66 -3.77 -21.84
N GLU A 10 -23.23 -4.56 -20.94
CA GLU A 10 -24.28 -4.11 -20.01
C GLU A 10 -23.79 -3.09 -18.97
N ASN A 11 -22.47 -3.05 -18.70
CA ASN A 11 -21.90 -2.25 -17.62
C ASN A 11 -20.97 -1.13 -18.11
N GLN A 12 -20.85 -0.88 -19.42
CA GLN A 12 -19.97 0.17 -19.94
C GLN A 12 -20.29 1.55 -19.36
N SER A 13 -21.56 1.93 -19.34
CA SER A 13 -22.01 3.22 -18.80
C SER A 13 -21.67 3.38 -17.32
N ILE A 14 -21.75 2.30 -16.54
CA ILE A 14 -21.39 2.30 -15.12
C ILE A 14 -19.90 2.57 -14.95
N MET A 15 -19.05 2.10 -15.87
CA MET A 15 -17.61 2.29 -15.81
C MET A 15 -17.18 3.69 -16.29
N THR A 16 -17.84 4.25 -17.31
CA THR A 16 -17.44 5.52 -17.92
C THR A 16 -18.02 6.77 -17.24
N ASN A 17 -19.12 6.64 -16.49
CA ASN A 17 -19.75 7.78 -15.80
C ASN A 17 -18.84 8.45 -14.74
N TYR A 18 -17.79 7.76 -14.31
CA TYR A 18 -16.84 8.25 -13.29
C TYR A 18 -15.54 8.79 -13.91
N LEU A 19 -15.40 8.72 -15.24
CA LEU A 19 -14.18 9.06 -15.95
C LEU A 19 -14.37 10.29 -16.82
N MET A 20 -13.27 11.01 -17.03
CA MET A 20 -13.22 12.03 -18.07
C MET A 20 -13.45 11.37 -19.44
N PRO A 21 -14.21 11.99 -20.38
CA PRO A 21 -14.52 11.37 -21.67
C PRO A 21 -13.30 10.87 -22.45
N SER A 22 -12.17 11.59 -22.36
CA SER A 22 -10.91 11.24 -23.02
C SER A 22 -10.20 10.01 -22.44
N ALA A 23 -10.54 9.58 -21.21
CA ALA A 23 -9.94 8.43 -20.54
C ALA A 23 -10.77 7.14 -20.70
N ASN A 24 -11.97 7.24 -21.29
CA ASN A 24 -12.92 6.13 -21.36
C ASN A 24 -12.39 4.95 -22.17
N ASP A 25 -11.85 5.18 -23.36
CA ASP A 25 -11.45 4.10 -24.27
C ASP A 25 -10.28 3.27 -23.69
N ASP A 26 -9.25 3.94 -23.17
CA ASP A 26 -8.09 3.28 -22.55
C ASP A 26 -8.49 2.48 -21.31
N PHE A 27 -9.37 3.05 -20.46
CA PHE A 27 -9.86 2.36 -19.27
C PHE A 27 -10.68 1.13 -19.66
N LEU A 28 -11.64 1.28 -20.57
CA LEU A 28 -12.49 0.21 -21.07
C LEU A 28 -11.68 -0.94 -21.69
N GLN A 29 -10.66 -0.62 -22.51
CA GLN A 29 -9.73 -1.63 -23.04
C GLN A 29 -8.98 -2.36 -21.92
N SER A 30 -8.54 -1.65 -20.88
CA SER A 30 -7.87 -2.27 -19.74
C SER A 30 -8.78 -3.22 -18.96
N VAL A 31 -10.07 -2.88 -18.82
CA VAL A 31 -11.09 -3.76 -18.23
C VAL A 31 -11.26 -5.02 -19.07
N GLN A 32 -11.45 -4.87 -20.39
CA GLN A 32 -11.64 -6.02 -21.28
C GLN A 32 -10.44 -6.98 -21.25
N MET A 33 -9.23 -6.43 -21.14
CA MET A 33 -8.01 -7.22 -21.01
C MET A 33 -8.00 -8.05 -19.73
N ILE A 34 -8.28 -7.46 -18.55
CA ILE A 34 -8.26 -8.20 -17.28
C ILE A 34 -9.35 -9.29 -17.21
N LEU A 35 -10.55 -9.00 -17.73
CA LEU A 35 -11.65 -9.97 -17.73
C LEU A 35 -11.36 -11.15 -18.65
N SER A 36 -10.54 -10.94 -19.68
CA SER A 36 -10.16 -11.97 -20.63
C SER A 36 -8.93 -12.77 -20.20
N SER A 37 -8.02 -12.16 -19.44
CA SER A 37 -6.75 -12.77 -19.04
C SER A 37 -6.83 -13.63 -17.77
N GLU A 38 -7.80 -13.35 -16.88
CA GLU A 38 -7.97 -14.09 -15.62
C GLU A 38 -9.21 -15.00 -15.66
N PRO A 39 -9.03 -16.34 -15.76
CA PRO A 39 -10.14 -17.30 -15.92
C PRO A 39 -11.19 -17.25 -14.80
N LYS A 40 -10.80 -16.90 -13.57
CA LYS A 40 -11.72 -16.80 -12.42
C LYS A 40 -12.86 -15.82 -12.66
N PHE A 41 -12.67 -14.81 -13.52
CA PHE A 41 -13.73 -13.86 -13.81
C PHE A 41 -14.96 -14.48 -14.49
N LYS A 42 -14.81 -15.63 -15.18
CA LYS A 42 -15.97 -16.36 -15.71
C LYS A 42 -16.92 -16.78 -14.59
N ASP A 43 -16.37 -17.31 -13.49
CA ASP A 43 -17.15 -17.77 -12.35
C ASP A 43 -17.65 -16.60 -11.50
N VAL A 44 -16.86 -15.54 -11.36
CA VAL A 44 -17.27 -14.29 -10.69
C VAL A 44 -18.47 -13.66 -11.41
N ILE A 45 -18.45 -13.64 -12.75
CA ILE A 45 -19.54 -13.07 -13.56
C ILE A 45 -20.78 -13.98 -13.52
N ALA A 46 -20.61 -15.29 -13.42
CA ALA A 46 -21.76 -16.21 -13.26
C ALA A 46 -22.46 -16.05 -11.90
N ASP A 47 -21.71 -15.75 -10.85
CA ASP A 47 -22.22 -15.55 -9.49
C ASP A 47 -22.80 -14.15 -9.26
N GLN A 48 -23.98 -14.04 -8.64
CA GLN A 48 -24.62 -12.74 -8.38
C GLN A 48 -23.79 -11.88 -7.45
N ARG A 49 -23.24 -12.45 -6.37
CA ARG A 49 -22.39 -11.74 -5.42
C ARG A 49 -21.09 -11.31 -6.08
N GLY A 50 -20.44 -12.21 -6.82
CA GLY A 50 -19.25 -11.93 -7.61
C GLY A 50 -19.42 -10.74 -8.56
N ARG A 51 -20.52 -10.68 -9.32
CA ARG A 51 -20.84 -9.53 -10.18
C ARG A 51 -20.91 -8.21 -9.42
N ILE A 52 -21.59 -8.19 -8.28
CA ILE A 52 -21.73 -6.97 -7.46
C ILE A 52 -20.36 -6.49 -6.97
N GLN A 53 -19.52 -7.42 -6.49
CA GLN A 53 -18.17 -7.09 -6.03
C GLN A 53 -17.28 -6.58 -7.19
N LEU A 54 -17.35 -7.23 -8.36
CA LEU A 54 -16.61 -6.81 -9.54
C LEU A 54 -17.01 -5.39 -9.99
N ILE A 55 -18.31 -5.08 -10.05
CA ILE A 55 -18.79 -3.74 -10.37
C ILE A 55 -18.28 -2.72 -9.35
N GLY A 56 -18.29 -3.06 -8.06
CA GLY A 56 -17.74 -2.20 -7.00
C GLY A 56 -16.26 -1.88 -7.22
N ALA A 57 -15.43 -2.90 -7.47
CA ALA A 57 -14.00 -2.73 -7.72
C ALA A 57 -13.72 -1.91 -9.00
N LEU A 58 -14.49 -2.15 -10.07
CA LEU A 58 -14.38 -1.38 -11.32
C LEU A 58 -14.77 0.08 -11.13
N LYS A 59 -15.83 0.37 -10.36
CA LYS A 59 -16.23 1.73 -10.01
C LYS A 59 -15.14 2.46 -9.24
N THR A 60 -14.50 1.80 -8.27
CA THR A 60 -13.37 2.38 -7.53
C THR A 60 -12.22 2.72 -8.47
N ALA A 61 -11.81 1.79 -9.35
CA ALA A 61 -10.74 2.04 -10.30
C ALA A 61 -11.06 3.22 -11.25
N ALA A 62 -12.30 3.29 -11.72
CA ALA A 62 -12.78 4.36 -12.56
C ALA A 62 -12.83 5.71 -11.83
N SER A 63 -13.32 5.75 -10.58
CA SER A 63 -13.45 7.00 -9.82
C SER A 63 -12.12 7.66 -9.52
N VAL A 64 -11.05 6.87 -9.35
CA VAL A 64 -9.69 7.40 -9.15
C VAL A 64 -8.87 7.46 -10.45
N GLY A 65 -9.48 7.14 -11.60
CA GLY A 65 -8.86 7.25 -12.93
C GLY A 65 -7.65 6.35 -13.16
N LEU A 66 -7.49 5.25 -12.40
CA LEU A 66 -6.34 4.36 -12.55
C LEU A 66 -6.61 3.23 -13.56
N SER A 67 -5.71 3.11 -14.54
CA SER A 67 -5.75 2.03 -15.53
C SER A 67 -5.55 0.67 -14.88
N LEU A 68 -6.30 -0.32 -15.35
CA LEU A 68 -6.18 -1.73 -14.96
C LEU A 68 -5.21 -2.50 -15.85
N ASN A 69 -4.46 -1.80 -16.72
CA ASN A 69 -3.47 -2.43 -17.57
C ASN A 69 -2.29 -2.93 -16.70
N PRO A 70 -2.05 -4.26 -16.61
CA PRO A 70 -1.00 -4.80 -15.76
C PRO A 70 0.40 -4.27 -16.11
N ALA A 71 0.65 -3.93 -17.38
CA ALA A 71 1.94 -3.38 -17.82
C ALA A 71 2.24 -2.00 -17.22
N LEU A 72 1.22 -1.23 -16.84
CA LEU A 72 1.40 0.07 -16.20
C LEU A 72 1.59 -0.05 -14.69
N GLY A 73 1.16 -1.17 -14.07
CA GLY A 73 1.30 -1.41 -12.63
C GLY A 73 0.62 -0.33 -11.78
N LYS A 74 -0.52 0.21 -12.24
CA LYS A 74 -1.26 1.29 -11.56
C LYS A 74 -2.31 0.79 -10.58
N ALA A 75 -3.16 -0.13 -11.02
CA ALA A 75 -4.15 -0.79 -10.18
C ALA A 75 -4.34 -2.25 -10.62
N ALA A 76 -4.88 -3.07 -9.73
CA ALA A 76 -5.25 -4.45 -10.00
C ALA A 76 -6.65 -4.74 -9.47
N ILE A 77 -7.37 -5.64 -10.15
CA ILE A 77 -8.60 -6.25 -9.65
C ILE A 77 -8.34 -7.75 -9.49
N ILE A 78 -8.42 -8.24 -8.27
CA ILE A 78 -8.04 -9.61 -7.93
C ILE A 78 -9.26 -10.36 -7.40
N PRO A 79 -9.71 -11.42 -8.10
CA PRO A 79 -10.79 -12.29 -7.63
C PRO A 79 -10.24 -13.45 -6.78
N TYR A 80 -10.88 -13.70 -5.64
CA TYR A 80 -10.57 -14.83 -4.77
C TYR A 80 -11.83 -15.37 -4.08
N LYS A 81 -11.70 -16.59 -3.53
CA LYS A 81 -12.78 -17.24 -2.78
C LYS A 81 -12.68 -16.82 -1.32
N GLY A 82 -13.69 -16.11 -0.84
CA GLY A 82 -13.91 -15.90 0.59
C GLY A 82 -14.82 -16.98 1.19
N GLN A 83 -15.03 -16.88 2.50
CA GLN A 83 -15.87 -17.84 3.24
C GLN A 83 -17.32 -17.91 2.71
N HIS A 84 -17.84 -16.80 2.18
CA HIS A 84 -19.24 -16.67 1.79
C HIS A 84 -19.45 -16.47 0.27
N GLY A 85 -18.46 -16.86 -0.55
CA GLY A 85 -18.51 -16.74 -2.01
C GLY A 85 -17.35 -15.93 -2.59
N TRP A 86 -17.52 -15.44 -3.82
CA TRP A 86 -16.49 -14.64 -4.48
C TRP A 86 -16.33 -13.27 -3.81
N ILE A 87 -15.07 -12.88 -3.61
CA ILE A 87 -14.66 -11.51 -3.31
C ILE A 87 -13.81 -11.02 -4.47
N VAL A 88 -14.02 -9.77 -4.84
CA VAL A 88 -13.28 -9.10 -5.90
C VAL A 88 -12.75 -7.81 -5.32
N SER A 89 -11.43 -7.67 -5.30
CA SER A 89 -10.79 -6.58 -4.60
C SER A 89 -10.02 -5.69 -5.56
N TYR A 90 -10.22 -4.38 -5.38
CA TYR A 90 -9.39 -3.36 -5.98
C TYR A 90 -8.12 -3.18 -5.14
N GLN A 91 -6.97 -3.11 -5.81
CA GLN A 91 -5.69 -2.82 -5.17
C GLN A 91 -4.98 -1.70 -5.92
N ALA A 92 -4.62 -0.65 -5.19
CA ALA A 92 -3.77 0.42 -5.71
C ALA A 92 -2.32 -0.08 -5.72
N MET A 93 -1.67 -0.03 -6.88
CA MET A 93 -0.29 -0.49 -7.04
C MET A 93 0.68 0.68 -6.95
N LYS A 94 1.98 0.39 -6.81
CA LYS A 94 3.03 1.39 -6.61
C LYS A 94 2.92 2.58 -7.56
N ASN A 95 2.84 2.32 -8.87
CA ASN A 95 2.82 3.39 -9.86
C ASN A 95 1.52 4.18 -9.81
N GLY A 96 0.41 3.55 -9.44
CA GLY A 96 -0.88 4.23 -9.27
C GLY A 96 -0.89 5.18 -8.09
N LEU A 97 -0.31 4.78 -6.96
CA LEU A 97 -0.15 5.65 -5.80
C LEU A 97 0.74 6.87 -6.13
N ILE A 98 1.82 6.65 -6.87
CA ILE A 98 2.71 7.73 -7.33
C ILE A 98 1.96 8.66 -8.28
N ASP A 99 1.25 8.11 -9.27
CA ASP A 99 0.48 8.91 -10.22
C ASP A 99 -0.62 9.72 -9.54
N LEU A 100 -1.38 9.13 -8.63
CA LEU A 100 -2.41 9.85 -7.85
C LEU A 100 -1.80 10.99 -7.04
N ALA A 101 -0.67 10.73 -6.37
CA ALA A 101 0.03 11.76 -5.62
C ALA A 101 0.49 12.91 -6.54
N LEU A 102 1.10 12.63 -7.69
CA LEU A 102 1.60 13.65 -8.62
C LEU A 102 0.44 14.41 -9.32
N ASN A 103 -0.60 13.69 -9.73
CA ASN A 103 -1.77 14.25 -10.42
C ASN A 103 -2.66 15.10 -9.51
N SER A 104 -2.52 14.99 -8.18
CA SER A 104 -3.14 15.93 -7.23
C SER A 104 -2.77 17.39 -7.49
N GLY A 105 -1.65 17.63 -8.18
CA GLY A 105 -1.12 18.96 -8.40
C GLY A 105 -0.45 19.59 -7.18
N ALA A 106 -0.60 19.01 -5.98
CA ALA A 106 0.00 19.49 -4.72
C ALA A 106 1.43 18.95 -4.52
N VAL A 107 1.71 17.73 -5.00
CA VAL A 107 3.00 17.06 -4.81
C VAL A 107 4.00 17.52 -5.86
N LYS A 108 5.22 17.83 -5.42
CA LYS A 108 6.38 18.11 -6.28
C LYS A 108 7.07 16.82 -6.69
N TYR A 109 7.30 15.91 -5.74
CA TYR A 109 7.79 14.57 -6.00
C TYR A 109 7.33 13.59 -4.93
N LEU A 110 7.22 12.32 -5.33
CA LEU A 110 7.15 11.17 -4.45
C LEU A 110 8.15 10.14 -4.97
N THR A 111 9.19 9.86 -4.19
CA THR A 111 10.24 8.91 -4.52
C THR A 111 10.27 7.76 -3.53
N SER A 112 10.84 6.65 -3.93
CA SER A 112 11.03 5.47 -3.09
C SER A 112 12.18 4.63 -3.62
N GLY A 113 12.76 3.80 -2.76
CA GLY A 113 13.86 2.94 -3.17
C GLY A 113 14.21 1.87 -2.15
N VAL A 114 15.08 0.98 -2.59
CA VAL A 114 15.71 -0.06 -1.78
C VAL A 114 17.11 0.43 -1.40
N VAL A 115 17.38 0.47 -0.09
CA VAL A 115 18.69 0.71 0.50
C VAL A 115 19.36 -0.64 0.70
N LYS A 116 20.59 -0.75 0.23
CA LYS A 116 21.44 -1.94 0.39
C LYS A 116 22.57 -1.62 1.37
N GLU A 117 23.15 -2.64 1.99
CA GLU A 117 24.15 -2.51 3.06
C GLU A 117 25.33 -1.58 2.74
N GLN A 118 25.75 -1.53 1.47
CA GLN A 118 26.90 -0.73 1.03
C GLN A 118 26.51 0.63 0.44
N ASP A 119 25.23 1.00 0.47
CA ASP A 119 24.79 2.32 0.01
C ASP A 119 25.07 3.40 1.06
N GLU A 120 25.38 4.61 0.60
CA GLU A 120 25.40 5.78 1.46
C GLU A 120 23.97 6.34 1.55
N PHE A 121 23.30 6.02 2.65
CA PHE A 121 21.93 6.47 2.94
C PHE A 121 21.88 7.30 4.22
N SER A 122 21.18 8.43 4.17
CA SER A 122 20.84 9.22 5.35
C SER A 122 19.41 9.74 5.25
N LEU A 123 18.72 9.78 6.38
CA LEU A 123 17.39 10.36 6.49
C LEU A 123 17.32 11.13 7.81
N VAL A 124 16.92 12.39 7.72
CA VAL A 124 16.78 13.29 8.86
C VAL A 124 15.38 13.90 8.82
N ASN A 125 14.61 13.63 9.87
CA ASN A 125 13.30 14.23 10.09
C ASN A 125 13.42 15.32 11.15
N THR A 126 13.01 16.54 10.81
CA THR A 126 12.91 17.67 11.74
C THR A 126 11.49 18.23 11.73
N PRO A 127 11.12 19.11 12.68
CA PRO A 127 9.86 19.84 12.61
C PRO A 127 9.66 20.66 11.32
N ASP A 128 10.76 21.06 10.67
CA ASP A 128 10.74 21.83 9.42
C ASP A 128 10.58 20.95 8.16
N GLY A 129 10.62 19.62 8.33
CA GLY A 129 10.42 18.65 7.27
C GLY A 129 11.49 17.56 7.22
N ALA A 130 11.36 16.69 6.21
CA ALA A 130 12.26 15.58 5.99
C ALA A 130 13.30 15.87 4.91
N SER A 131 14.53 15.41 5.13
CA SER A 131 15.59 15.39 4.13
C SER A 131 16.22 14.00 4.08
N TYR A 132 16.64 13.58 2.88
CA TYR A 132 17.32 12.31 2.72
C TYR A 132 18.37 12.40 1.62
N THR A 133 19.40 11.56 1.73
CA THR A 133 20.37 11.28 0.68
C THR A 133 20.39 9.78 0.43
N HIS A 134 20.47 9.39 -0.83
CA HIS A 134 20.65 8.00 -1.21
C HIS A 134 21.65 7.95 -2.37
N ALA A 135 22.86 7.51 -2.08
CA ALA A 135 23.92 7.29 -3.06
C ALA A 135 24.22 5.78 -3.12
N PRO A 136 23.64 5.06 -4.12
CA PRO A 136 23.88 3.64 -4.26
C PRO A 136 25.35 3.31 -4.51
N ALA A 137 25.85 2.25 -3.87
CA ALA A 137 27.17 1.73 -4.21
C ALA A 137 27.21 1.29 -5.69
N ARG A 138 28.32 1.61 -6.37
CA ARG A 138 28.45 1.37 -7.82
C ARG A 138 28.61 -0.12 -8.16
N ARG A 139 29.10 -0.92 -7.21
CA ARG A 139 29.31 -2.38 -7.31
C ARG A 139 29.05 -3.00 -5.95
N ASP A 140 28.70 -4.28 -5.94
CA ASP A 140 28.60 -5.10 -4.74
C ASP A 140 27.81 -4.45 -3.61
N ARG A 141 26.59 -3.96 -3.93
CA ARG A 141 25.72 -3.21 -3.01
C ARG A 141 25.37 -3.95 -1.71
N GLY A 142 25.53 -5.27 -1.69
CA GLY A 142 25.18 -6.12 -0.55
C GLY A 142 23.71 -6.49 -0.49
N GLU A 143 23.29 -7.03 0.66
CA GLU A 143 21.91 -7.41 0.92
C GLU A 143 21.00 -6.18 1.09
N THR A 144 19.68 -6.41 1.09
CA THR A 144 18.72 -5.35 1.44
C THR A 144 18.85 -4.98 2.90
N ASP A 145 19.20 -3.73 3.15
CA ASP A 145 19.19 -3.10 4.48
C ASP A 145 17.77 -2.61 4.82
N GLY A 146 17.14 -1.88 3.89
CA GLY A 146 15.79 -1.38 4.09
C GLY A 146 15.17 -0.71 2.87
N TYR A 147 14.08 0.00 3.13
CA TYR A 147 13.24 0.63 2.13
C TYR A 147 12.88 2.04 2.58
N TYR A 148 12.84 2.98 1.65
CA TYR A 148 12.39 4.34 1.95
C TYR A 148 11.34 4.83 0.96
N ALA A 149 10.53 5.78 1.42
CA ALA A 149 9.71 6.65 0.61
C ALA A 149 9.86 8.10 1.08
N ALA A 150 9.84 9.06 0.15
CA ALA A 150 9.93 10.47 0.46
C ALA A 150 9.00 11.28 -0.45
N LEU A 151 8.25 12.20 0.15
CA LEU A 151 7.30 13.08 -0.52
C LEU A 151 7.67 14.53 -0.23
N LYS A 152 7.56 15.39 -1.24
CA LYS A 152 7.63 16.84 -1.05
C LYS A 152 6.49 17.53 -1.75
N PHE A 153 5.78 18.40 -1.04
CA PHE A 153 4.77 19.28 -1.61
C PHE A 153 5.41 20.45 -2.35
N LYS A 154 4.67 21.05 -3.29
CA LYS A 154 5.10 22.26 -4.00
C LYS A 154 5.21 23.47 -3.07
N THR A 155 4.44 23.49 -1.99
CA THR A 155 4.47 24.45 -0.88
C THR A 155 5.76 24.36 -0.05
N GLY A 156 6.44 23.22 -0.06
CA GLY A 156 7.74 23.04 0.59
C GLY A 156 7.76 21.96 1.66
N GLU A 157 6.60 21.61 2.25
CA GLU A 157 6.49 20.55 3.26
C GLU A 157 7.01 19.23 2.70
N SER A 158 7.70 18.47 3.54
CA SER A 158 8.35 17.23 3.12
C SER A 158 8.30 16.19 4.22
N TYR A 159 8.11 14.95 3.79
CA TYR A 159 7.91 13.79 4.66
C TYR A 159 8.71 12.64 4.11
N ALA A 160 9.39 11.89 4.96
CA ALA A 160 10.10 10.70 4.56
C ALA A 160 9.99 9.63 5.64
N LEU A 161 9.98 8.38 5.18
CA LEU A 161 9.95 7.20 6.01
C LEU A 161 11.00 6.23 5.49
N TYR A 162 11.79 5.67 6.39
CA TYR A 162 12.62 4.50 6.15
C TYR A 162 12.14 3.39 7.10
N ILE A 163 12.12 2.16 6.60
CA ILE A 163 11.91 0.95 7.40
C ILE A 163 12.99 -0.06 7.02
N THR A 164 13.48 -0.80 7.99
CA THR A 164 14.40 -1.91 7.78
C THR A 164 13.72 -3.05 7.00
N ARG A 165 14.52 -3.94 6.42
CA ARG A 165 14.00 -5.16 5.77
C ARG A 165 13.17 -6.01 6.75
N GLU A 166 13.59 -6.09 7.99
CA GLU A 166 12.93 -6.87 9.04
C GLU A 166 11.56 -6.30 9.44
N GLU A 167 11.47 -4.98 9.60
CA GLU A 167 10.19 -4.29 9.84
C GLU A 167 9.23 -4.48 8.66
N ALA A 168 9.74 -4.39 7.43
CA ALA A 168 8.93 -4.60 6.23
C ALA A 168 8.39 -6.03 6.12
N ARG A 169 9.22 -7.03 6.44
CA ARG A 169 8.83 -8.45 6.51
C ARG A 169 7.80 -8.72 7.61
N THR A 170 8.00 -8.11 8.77
CA THR A 170 7.07 -8.21 9.91
C THR A 170 5.71 -7.61 9.55
N HIS A 171 5.70 -6.43 8.93
CA HIS A 171 4.49 -5.81 8.42
C HIS A 171 3.81 -6.70 7.39
N ALA A 172 4.56 -7.24 6.42
CA ALA A 172 4.01 -8.13 5.40
C ALA A 172 3.34 -9.38 6.01
N ALA A 173 3.99 -10.04 6.96
CA ALA A 173 3.44 -11.21 7.65
C ALA A 173 2.17 -10.90 8.45
N LYS A 174 2.04 -9.68 9.00
CA LYS A 174 0.83 -9.21 9.70
C LYS A 174 -0.30 -8.85 8.73
N HIS A 175 0.00 -8.38 7.52
CA HIS A 175 -0.98 -7.77 6.60
C HIS A 175 -1.35 -8.62 5.39
N SER A 176 -0.60 -9.67 5.04
CA SER A 176 -0.85 -10.47 3.85
C SER A 176 -0.84 -11.97 4.13
N SER A 177 -1.75 -12.71 3.49
CA SER A 177 -1.76 -14.18 3.49
C SER A 177 -0.55 -14.79 2.77
N ASN A 178 0.04 -14.02 1.85
CA ASN A 178 1.16 -14.44 1.01
C ASN A 178 2.53 -14.21 1.66
N ALA A 179 2.57 -13.75 2.91
CA ALA A 179 3.81 -13.52 3.65
C ALA A 179 3.71 -14.21 5.01
N LYS A 180 4.73 -15.00 5.35
CA LYS A 180 4.84 -15.67 6.65
C LYS A 180 6.26 -15.57 7.16
N ILE A 181 6.41 -15.62 8.48
CA ILE A 181 7.70 -15.83 9.14
C ILE A 181 7.63 -17.20 9.80
N GLU A 182 8.46 -18.13 9.33
CA GLU A 182 8.53 -19.50 9.84
C GLU A 182 9.97 -19.79 10.26
N ASN A 183 10.17 -20.16 11.53
CA ASN A 183 11.50 -20.41 12.11
C ASN A 183 12.49 -19.24 11.96
N GLY A 184 11.98 -17.99 11.96
CA GLY A 184 12.79 -16.78 11.76
C GLY A 184 13.03 -16.41 10.29
N ASP A 185 12.66 -17.26 9.33
CA ASP A 185 12.80 -16.98 7.91
C ASP A 185 11.52 -16.37 7.32
N PHE A 186 11.68 -15.36 6.48
CA PHE A 186 10.60 -14.86 5.65
C PHE A 186 10.29 -15.84 4.51
N LYS A 187 9.05 -16.30 4.43
CA LYS A 187 8.51 -17.13 3.36
C LYS A 187 7.42 -16.37 2.61
N GLY A 188 7.80 -15.78 1.48
CA GLY A 188 6.90 -15.10 0.56
C GLY A 188 6.31 -16.02 -0.51
N GLN A 189 5.04 -15.82 -0.85
CA GLN A 189 4.34 -16.47 -1.96
C GLN A 189 3.84 -15.41 -2.96
N GLY A 190 3.47 -15.86 -4.16
CA GLY A 190 2.96 -14.97 -5.22
C GLY A 190 3.89 -13.79 -5.48
N ALA A 191 3.36 -12.57 -5.38
CA ALA A 191 4.11 -11.34 -5.63
C ALA A 191 5.35 -11.18 -4.74
N TYR A 192 5.34 -11.69 -3.49
CA TYR A 192 6.53 -11.66 -2.63
C TYR A 192 7.63 -12.63 -3.09
N ARG A 193 7.25 -13.75 -3.71
CA ARG A 193 8.22 -14.69 -4.30
C ARG A 193 8.84 -14.10 -5.57
N ASP A 194 8.03 -13.41 -6.36
CA ASP A 194 8.47 -12.83 -7.62
C ASP A 194 9.32 -11.56 -7.38
N SER A 195 8.98 -10.75 -6.37
CA SER A 195 9.78 -9.61 -5.93
C SER A 195 9.47 -9.17 -4.49
N GLU A 196 10.29 -9.62 -3.53
CA GLU A 196 10.22 -9.16 -2.13
C GLU A 196 10.41 -7.62 -2.05
N ASP A 197 11.49 -7.11 -2.65
CA ASP A 197 11.84 -5.69 -2.65
C ASP A 197 10.72 -4.83 -3.26
N GLY A 198 10.11 -5.26 -4.37
CA GLY A 198 9.01 -4.53 -5.00
C GLY A 198 7.79 -4.38 -4.10
N MET A 199 7.46 -5.44 -3.35
CA MET A 199 6.34 -5.43 -2.41
C MET A 199 6.61 -4.54 -1.21
N HIS A 200 7.82 -4.60 -0.64
CA HIS A 200 8.18 -3.74 0.50
C HIS A 200 8.31 -2.27 0.12
N VAL A 201 8.74 -1.96 -1.12
CA VAL A 201 8.67 -0.58 -1.66
C VAL A 201 7.22 -0.09 -1.75
N LYS A 202 6.26 -0.93 -2.19
CA LYS A 202 4.84 -0.56 -2.15
C LYS A 202 4.39 -0.29 -0.71
N THR A 203 4.80 -1.14 0.24
CA THR A 203 4.46 -1.01 1.66
C THR A 203 4.93 0.32 2.25
N VAL A 204 6.21 0.69 2.09
CA VAL A 204 6.73 1.94 2.67
C VAL A 204 6.08 3.19 2.07
N ILE A 205 5.72 3.16 0.78
CA ILE A 205 4.93 4.24 0.15
C ILE A 205 3.56 4.35 0.81
N LYS A 206 2.84 3.24 0.98
CA LYS A 206 1.52 3.26 1.64
C LYS A 206 1.61 3.77 3.08
N MET A 207 2.60 3.32 3.84
CA MET A 207 2.82 3.77 5.22
C MET A 207 3.08 5.28 5.28
N LEU A 208 3.88 5.83 4.38
CA LEU A 208 4.09 7.27 4.28
C LEU A 208 2.78 8.02 3.98
N LEU A 209 2.03 7.56 2.97
CA LEU A 209 0.80 8.22 2.51
C LEU A 209 -0.38 8.10 3.48
N ARG A 210 -0.36 7.16 4.43
CA ARG A 210 -1.42 7.03 5.45
C ARG A 210 -1.44 8.21 6.43
N ASN A 211 -0.28 8.81 6.68
CA ASN A 211 -0.13 9.88 7.66
C ASN A 211 -0.23 11.29 7.03
N ILE A 212 -0.51 11.38 5.73
CA ILE A 212 -0.48 12.63 4.98
C ILE A 212 -1.69 12.70 4.07
N HIS A 213 -2.52 13.74 4.20
CA HIS A 213 -3.56 14.01 3.23
C HIS A 213 -2.96 14.66 1.97
N VAL A 214 -3.09 14.00 0.81
CA VAL A 214 -2.60 14.50 -0.48
C VAL A 214 -3.75 14.88 -1.41
N SER A 215 -4.75 14.00 -1.55
CA SER A 215 -5.96 14.21 -2.33
C SER A 215 -7.04 13.19 -1.96
N ASP A 216 -8.29 13.50 -2.27
CA ASP A 216 -9.42 12.59 -2.06
C ASP A 216 -9.31 11.32 -2.92
N ASP A 217 -8.86 11.42 -4.17
CA ASP A 217 -8.68 10.27 -5.05
C ASP A 217 -7.65 9.27 -4.49
N LEU A 218 -6.54 9.79 -3.94
CA LEU A 218 -5.56 8.95 -3.26
C LEU A 218 -6.16 8.29 -2.02
N ALA A 219 -6.91 9.04 -1.21
CA ALA A 219 -7.56 8.52 -0.01
C ALA A 219 -8.58 7.41 -0.35
N ILE A 220 -9.38 7.58 -1.41
CA ILE A 220 -10.32 6.57 -1.92
C ILE A 220 -9.57 5.31 -2.36
N ALA A 221 -8.49 5.46 -3.14
CA ALA A 221 -7.69 4.34 -3.61
C ALA A 221 -7.07 3.54 -2.46
N MET A 222 -6.54 4.23 -1.44
CA MET A 222 -5.96 3.61 -0.25
C MET A 222 -7.02 2.93 0.62
N ALA A 223 -8.16 3.57 0.85
CA ALA A 223 -9.24 2.98 1.65
C ALA A 223 -9.79 1.68 1.03
N ALA A 224 -9.86 1.62 -0.30
CA ALA A 224 -10.27 0.41 -1.02
C ALA A 224 -9.22 -0.71 -0.96
N ASP A 225 -7.92 -0.39 -1.07
CA ASP A 225 -6.82 -1.35 -0.88
C ASP A 225 -6.79 -1.87 0.58
N ASP A 226 -7.00 -1.01 1.57
CA ASP A 226 -7.05 -1.38 2.98
C ASP A 226 -8.25 -2.27 3.32
N LYS A 227 -9.39 -2.05 2.64
CA LYS A 227 -10.56 -2.94 2.76
C LYS A 227 -10.20 -4.37 2.34
N TYR A 228 -9.41 -4.51 1.28
CA TYR A 228 -8.92 -5.82 0.85
C TYR A 228 -8.02 -6.46 1.90
N GLU A 229 -7.05 -5.74 2.47
CA GLU A 229 -6.17 -6.29 3.51
C GLU A 229 -6.98 -6.80 4.72
N ARG A 230 -8.04 -6.08 5.11
CA ARG A 230 -8.95 -6.52 6.19
C ARG A 230 -9.71 -7.78 5.81
N GLU A 231 -10.33 -7.83 4.64
CA GLU A 231 -11.08 -9.01 4.17
C GLU A 231 -10.15 -10.24 4.02
N GLU A 232 -8.91 -10.05 3.55
CA GLU A 232 -7.90 -11.10 3.44
C GLU A 232 -7.55 -11.69 4.81
N ARG A 233 -7.39 -10.85 5.84
CA ARG A 233 -7.12 -11.26 7.22
C ARG A 233 -8.26 -12.04 7.86
N GLU A 234 -9.50 -11.65 7.59
CA GLU A 234 -10.68 -12.39 8.08
C GLU A 234 -10.76 -13.80 7.49
N ILE A 235 -10.30 -13.96 6.24
CA ILE A 235 -10.33 -15.24 5.53
C ILE A 235 -9.14 -16.13 5.92
N ASN A 236 -7.95 -15.53 6.05
CA ASN A 236 -6.74 -16.23 6.44
C ASN A 236 -6.13 -15.56 7.70
N PRO A 237 -6.69 -15.84 8.89
CA PRO A 237 -6.19 -15.26 10.13
C PRO A 237 -4.75 -15.71 10.37
N GLN A 238 -3.86 -14.74 10.47
CA GLN A 238 -2.46 -15.00 10.77
C GLN A 238 -2.30 -15.32 12.27
N PRO A 239 -1.46 -16.29 12.65
CA PRO A 239 -1.20 -16.59 14.04
C PRO A 239 -0.62 -15.35 14.73
N LYS A 240 -1.12 -15.01 15.92
CA LYS A 240 -0.54 -13.95 16.77
C LYS A 240 0.86 -14.39 17.20
N THR A 241 1.90 -13.92 16.52
CA THR A 241 3.29 -14.15 16.92
C THR A 241 3.60 -13.27 18.13
N GLN A 242 3.87 -13.90 19.28
CA GLN A 242 4.11 -13.27 20.60
C GLN A 242 5.40 -12.42 20.72
N SER A 243 5.94 -11.83 19.64
CA SER A 243 7.09 -10.91 19.74
C SER A 243 6.99 -9.68 18.83
N ALA A 244 5.84 -9.45 18.19
CA ALA A 244 5.65 -8.36 17.23
C ALA A 244 4.54 -7.37 17.61
N ASP A 245 3.75 -7.68 18.65
CA ASP A 245 2.70 -6.78 19.16
C ASP A 245 3.32 -5.49 19.76
N ASP A 246 4.52 -5.58 20.36
CA ASP A 246 5.15 -4.44 21.05
C ASP A 246 5.78 -3.37 20.15
N LEU A 247 6.10 -3.65 18.88
CA LEU A 247 6.78 -2.66 18.00
C LEU A 247 5.80 -1.85 17.15
N ALA A 248 4.75 -2.50 16.63
CA ALA A 248 3.73 -1.84 15.82
C ALA A 248 2.85 -0.91 16.68
N ASP A 249 2.49 -1.34 17.89
CA ASP A 249 1.70 -0.53 18.82
C ASP A 249 2.48 0.73 19.27
N ARG A 250 3.83 0.67 19.33
CA ARG A 250 4.68 1.83 19.64
C ARG A 250 4.74 2.87 18.52
N LEU A 251 4.59 2.47 17.25
CA LEU A 251 4.58 3.41 16.12
C LEU A 251 3.20 4.05 15.92
N GLU A 252 2.13 3.33 16.25
CA GLU A 252 0.76 3.87 16.24
C GLU A 252 0.49 4.80 17.44
N GLN A 253 1.10 4.55 18.60
CA GLN A 253 0.93 5.38 19.81
C GLN A 253 1.82 6.64 19.85
N ASN A 254 2.98 6.65 19.19
CA ASN A 254 3.89 7.81 19.18
C ASN A 254 3.46 8.93 18.22
N GLY A 255 2.34 8.80 17.52
CA GLY A 255 1.78 9.82 16.63
C GLY A 255 0.93 10.90 17.32
N GLY A 256 0.93 10.98 18.66
CA GLY A 256 -0.12 11.72 19.36
C GLY A 256 0.18 12.33 20.74
N GLU A 257 1.42 12.58 21.15
CA GLU A 257 1.67 13.35 22.39
C GLU A 257 2.68 14.51 22.18
N PRO A 258 2.32 15.75 22.54
CA PRO A 258 3.25 16.89 22.51
C PRO A 258 4.42 16.70 23.48
N ALA A 259 5.60 17.17 23.07
CA ALA A 259 6.87 17.04 23.78
C ALA A 259 6.93 17.67 25.19
N GLU A 260 5.89 18.37 25.65
CA GLU A 260 5.88 19.05 26.95
C GLU A 260 5.60 18.12 28.13
N GLU A 261 4.96 16.96 27.93
CA GLU A 261 4.59 16.07 29.05
C GLU A 261 5.72 15.10 29.48
N GLN A 262 6.72 14.90 28.62
CA GLN A 262 7.89 14.06 28.95
C GLN A 262 8.93 14.80 29.81
N ALA A 263 8.96 16.14 29.76
CA ALA A 263 9.85 16.93 30.62
C ALA A 263 9.36 16.99 32.08
N ALA A 264 8.05 16.98 32.31
CA ALA A 264 7.46 17.06 33.66
C ALA A 264 7.78 15.83 34.53
N LYS A 265 7.75 14.62 33.95
CA LYS A 265 8.00 13.35 34.66
C LYS A 265 9.46 13.11 35.03
N ALA A 266 10.42 13.77 34.37
CA ALA A 266 11.84 13.67 34.72
C ALA A 266 12.20 14.48 35.99
N THR A 267 11.44 15.54 36.28
CA THR A 267 11.65 16.41 37.45
C THR A 267 11.11 15.85 38.76
N GLU A 268 10.13 14.94 38.73
CA GLU A 268 9.56 14.36 39.97
C GLU A 268 10.43 13.25 40.58
N ASN A 269 11.32 12.61 39.80
CA ASN A 269 12.02 11.40 40.24
C ASN A 269 13.38 11.64 40.94
N ASN A 270 13.80 12.90 41.12
CA ASN A 270 15.03 13.25 41.85
C ASN A 270 14.76 13.80 43.28
N GLY A 271 13.53 13.66 43.79
CA GLY A 271 13.10 14.30 45.03
C GLY A 271 13.01 13.43 46.29
N GLN A 272 13.37 12.14 46.27
CA GLN A 272 13.26 11.29 47.47
C GLN A 272 14.44 10.35 47.66
N GLY A 273 15.58 10.94 48.05
CA GLY A 273 16.52 10.31 48.97
C GLY A 273 16.36 10.95 50.36
N GLY A 274 16.04 10.17 51.39
CA GLY A 274 16.14 10.66 52.77
C GLY A 274 15.39 9.85 53.82
N MET A 275 16.16 9.19 54.70
CA MET A 275 15.81 8.65 56.03
C MET A 275 14.84 7.44 56.01
N PHE A 276 15.13 6.27 56.58
CA PHE A 276 15.98 5.83 57.70
C PHE A 276 16.61 4.46 57.41
#